data_AF-A0A1G2FPG2-F1
#
_entry.id   AF-A0A1G2FPG2-F1
#
_cell.length_a   1.000
_cell.length_b   1.000
_cell.length_c   1.000
_cell.angle_alpha   90.00
_cell.angle_beta   90.00
_cell.angle_gamma   90.00
#
_symmetry.space_group_name_H-M   'P 1'
#
loop_
_entity.id
_entity.type
_entity.pdbx_description
1 polymer ?
#
loop_
_entity_poly.entity_id
_entity_poly.type
_entity_poly.pdbx_seq_one_letter_code
_entity_poly.pdbx_strand_id
1 'polypeptide(L)'
;MSLFQIISLTVLLWLGYKQLRKLKGAPAAKIIYRLQWFFVTLLAVLLVSEPEISSVVAEKMGIGRGVDIAIYFSLIWLLSRSYNQSQEIEGLYSKLDKLVRKISLGGVDEEKTNTSSIQHKK
;
A
#
# COMPACT_ATOMS: atom_id res chain seq x y z
N MET A 1 -12.05 -16.94 27.79
CA MET A 1 -11.09 -16.29 26.87
C MET A 1 -10.09 -17.34 26.44
N SER A 2 -10.14 -17.79 25.19
CA SER A 2 -9.11 -18.72 24.70
C SER A 2 -7.75 -17.98 24.65
N LEU A 3 -6.64 -18.69 24.89
CA LEU A 3 -5.29 -18.11 24.77
C LEU A 3 -5.08 -17.45 23.40
N PHE A 4 -5.68 -18.04 22.36
CA PHE A 4 -5.71 -17.49 21.01
C PHE A 4 -6.32 -16.09 20.94
N GLN A 5 -7.47 -15.85 21.58
CA GLN A 5 -8.12 -14.53 21.61
C GLN A 5 -7.25 -13.48 22.30
N ILE A 6 -6.60 -13.82 23.41
CA ILE A 6 -5.76 -12.87 24.15
C ILE A 6 -4.55 -12.43 23.32
N ILE A 7 -3.86 -13.38 22.69
CA ILE A 7 -2.67 -13.10 21.88
C ILE A 7 -3.05 -12.28 20.65
N SER A 8 -4.09 -12.68 19.93
CA SER A 8 -4.54 -11.99 18.71
C SER A 8 -5.06 -10.57 18.98
N LEU A 9 -5.84 -10.37 20.05
CA LEU A 9 -6.33 -9.05 20.44
C LEU A 9 -5.18 -8.10 20.82
N THR A 10 -4.19 -8.60 21.55
CA THR A 10 -3.01 -7.81 21.95
C THR A 10 -2.21 -7.34 20.75
N VAL A 11 -1.97 -8.23 19.78
CA VAL A 11 -1.26 -7.91 18.54
C VAL A 11 -2.05 -6.90 17.69
N LEU A 12 -3.36 -7.07 17.57
CA LEU A 12 -4.22 -6.17 16.80
C LEU A 12 -4.31 -4.76 17.41
N LEU A 13 -4.41 -4.66 18.74
CA LEU A 13 -4.39 -3.37 19.44
C LEU A 13 -3.04 -2.66 19.28
N TRP A 14 -1.93 -3.41 19.37
CA TRP A 14 -0.60 -2.86 19.13
C TRP A 14 -0.41 -2.35 17.70
N LEU A 15 -0.91 -3.09 16.70
CA LEU A 15 -0.95 -2.66 15.30
C LEU A 15 -1.74 -1.36 15.16
N GLY A 16 -3.01 -1.34 15.60
CA GLY A 16 -3.87 -0.16 15.55
C GLY A 16 -3.21 1.07 16.19
N TYR A 17 -2.60 0.89 17.37
CA TYR A 17 -1.85 1.94 18.05
C TYR A 17 -0.66 2.48 17.25
N LYS A 18 0.12 1.58 16.64
CA LYS A 18 1.25 1.93 15.79
C LYS A 18 0.82 2.70 14.53
N GLN A 19 -0.33 2.36 13.95
CA GLN A 19 -0.93 3.11 12.85
C GLN A 19 -1.35 4.52 13.28
N LEU A 20 -2.00 4.66 14.44
CA LEU A 20 -2.49 5.92 15.00
C LEU A 20 -1.36 6.91 15.32
N ARG A 21 -0.26 6.44 15.93
CA ARG A 21 0.89 7.31 16.27
C ARG A 21 1.52 8.00 15.07
N LYS A 22 1.46 7.40 13.87
CA LYS A 22 2.10 7.96 12.67
C LYS A 22 1.18 8.87 11.84
N LEU A 23 -0.06 9.14 12.29
CA LEU A 23 -1.00 10.04 11.61
C LEU A 23 -0.62 11.53 11.80
N LYS A 24 0.08 11.88 12.88
CA LYS A 24 0.52 13.26 13.13
C LYS A 24 1.59 13.66 12.09
N GLY A 25 1.25 14.60 11.20
CA GLY A 25 2.17 15.18 10.20
C GLY A 25 2.23 14.49 8.83
N ALA A 26 1.29 13.58 8.53
CA ALA A 26 1.27 12.87 7.25
C ALA A 26 0.55 13.65 6.13
N PRO A 27 1.00 13.58 4.86
CA PRO A 27 0.24 14.10 3.72
C PRO A 27 -1.13 13.39 3.60
N ALA A 28 -2.16 14.10 3.11
CA ALA A 28 -3.54 13.62 3.04
C ALA A 28 -3.71 12.24 2.37
N ALA A 29 -3.00 11.99 1.27
CA ALA A 29 -3.01 10.68 0.60
C ALA A 29 -2.50 9.54 1.50
N LYS A 30 -1.51 9.83 2.36
CA LYS A 30 -0.93 8.88 3.31
C LYS A 30 -1.79 8.71 4.57
N ILE A 31 -2.75 9.61 4.80
CA ILE A 31 -3.77 9.50 5.86
C ILE A 31 -4.86 8.52 5.41
N ILE A 32 -5.39 8.66 4.19
CA ILE A 32 -6.43 7.78 3.63
C ILE A 32 -5.97 6.32 3.68
N TYR A 33 -4.74 6.04 3.22
CA TYR A 33 -4.17 4.69 3.28
C TYR A 33 -4.09 4.14 4.71
N ARG A 34 -3.72 4.97 5.69
CA ARG A 34 -3.63 4.55 7.09
C ARG A 34 -4.99 4.33 7.73
N LEU A 35 -5.98 5.15 7.36
CA LEU A 35 -7.34 5.00 7.83
C LEU A 35 -7.97 3.71 7.28
N GLN A 36 -7.73 3.41 6.00
CA GLN A 36 -8.12 2.15 5.38
C GLN A 36 -7.51 0.94 6.12
N TRP A 37 -6.22 0.99 6.44
CA TRP A 37 -5.58 -0.05 7.26
C TRP A 37 -6.15 -0.16 8.68
N PHE A 38 -6.47 0.97 9.30
CA PHE A 38 -7.11 0.99 10.61
C PHE A 38 -8.48 0.29 10.58
N PHE A 39 -9.30 0.56 9.57
CA PHE A 39 -10.58 -0.14 9.39
C PHE A 39 -10.39 -1.65 9.20
N VAL A 40 -9.40 -2.07 8.40
CA VAL A 40 -9.09 -3.51 8.24
C VAL A 40 -8.69 -4.15 9.57
N THR A 41 -7.85 -3.48 10.37
CA THR A 41 -7.48 -3.98 11.70
C THR A 41 -8.68 -4.02 12.66
N LEU A 42 -9.55 -3.01 12.63
CA LEU A 42 -10.77 -2.98 13.43
C LEU A 42 -11.72 -4.13 13.06
N LEU A 43 -11.90 -4.38 11.76
CA LEU A 43 -12.71 -5.49 11.26
C LEU A 43 -12.13 -6.84 11.72
N ALA A 44 -10.80 -6.99 11.69
CA ALA A 44 -10.14 -8.19 12.18
C ALA A 44 -10.34 -8.39 13.69
N VAL A 45 -10.29 -7.32 14.49
CA VAL A 45 -10.61 -7.38 15.94
C VAL A 45 -12.04 -7.87 16.15
N LEU A 46 -13.01 -7.29 15.44
CA LEU A 46 -14.42 -7.69 15.56
C LEU A 46 -14.63 -9.17 15.21
N LEU A 47 -14.03 -9.66 14.12
CA LEU A 47 -14.12 -11.06 13.70
C LEU A 47 -13.48 -12.04 14.69
N VAL A 48 -12.42 -11.61 15.40
CA VAL A 48 -11.71 -12.44 16.38
C VAL A 48 -12.39 -12.42 17.74
N SER A 49 -12.95 -11.29 18.14
CA SER A 49 -13.65 -11.13 19.42
C SER A 49 -14.98 -11.87 19.43
N GLU A 50 -15.72 -11.87 18.32
CA GLU A 50 -17.07 -12.45 18.21
C GLU A 50 -17.17 -13.40 16.99
N PRO A 51 -16.80 -14.69 17.15
CA PRO A 51 -16.83 -15.66 16.06
C PRO A 51 -18.26 -15.97 15.56
N GLU A 52 -19.30 -15.70 16.37
CA GLU A 52 -20.70 -15.84 15.96
C GLU A 52 -21.08 -14.90 14.81
N ILE A 53 -20.48 -13.71 14.75
CA ILE A 53 -20.70 -12.77 13.63
C ILE A 53 -20.17 -13.38 12.34
N SER A 54 -19.03 -14.04 12.41
CA SER A 54 -18.42 -14.73 11.27
C SER A 54 -19.30 -15.86 10.77
N SER A 55 -19.89 -16.66 11.68
CA SER A 55 -20.77 -17.78 11.30
C SER A 55 -22.10 -17.34 10.69
N VAL A 56 -22.73 -16.27 11.21
CA VAL A 56 -24.00 -15.75 10.66
C VAL A 56 -23.80 -15.22 9.23
N VAL A 57 -22.69 -14.52 8.97
CA VAL A 57 -22.36 -14.05 7.63
C VAL A 57 -22.06 -15.22 6.69
N ALA A 58 -21.39 -16.26 7.19
CA ALA A 58 -21.09 -17.48 6.43
C ALA A 58 -22.33 -18.22 5.97
N GLU A 59 -23.27 -18.45 6.89
CA GLU A 59 -24.50 -19.17 6.65
C GLU A 59 -25.35 -18.45 5.59
N LYS A 60 -25.43 -17.11 5.67
CA LYS A 60 -26.16 -16.30 4.68
C LYS A 60 -25.51 -16.29 3.30
N MET A 61 -24.18 -16.46 3.21
CA MET A 61 -23.45 -16.58 1.95
C MET A 61 -23.37 -18.03 1.43
N GLY A 62 -23.89 -19.02 2.16
CA GLY A 62 -23.82 -20.43 1.77
C GLY A 62 -22.42 -21.05 1.89
N ILE A 63 -21.50 -20.39 2.59
CA ILE A 63 -20.13 -20.85 2.80
C ILE A 63 -20.09 -21.36 4.24
N GLY A 64 -20.00 -22.68 4.44
CA GLY A 64 -20.15 -23.33 5.74
C GLY A 64 -19.14 -22.94 6.83
N ARG A 65 -18.19 -22.02 6.55
CA ARG A 65 -17.20 -21.52 7.50
C ARG A 65 -16.95 -20.02 7.29
N GLY A 66 -17.23 -19.20 8.30
CA GLY A 66 -17.11 -17.73 8.21
C GLY A 66 -15.70 -17.21 7.96
N VAL A 67 -14.69 -17.95 8.43
CA VAL A 67 -13.27 -17.64 8.17
C VAL A 67 -12.93 -17.67 6.69
N ASP A 68 -13.56 -18.54 5.89
CA ASP A 68 -13.23 -18.67 4.47
C ASP A 68 -13.62 -17.41 3.68
N ILE A 69 -14.73 -16.76 4.06
CA ILE A 69 -15.16 -15.49 3.47
C ILE A 69 -14.14 -14.40 3.75
N ALA A 70 -13.67 -14.30 4.99
CA ALA A 70 -12.65 -13.33 5.36
C ALA A 70 -11.35 -13.56 4.58
N ILE A 71 -10.97 -14.82 4.34
CA ILE A 71 -9.80 -15.19 3.54
C ILE A 71 -10.00 -14.80 2.06
N TYR A 72 -11.14 -15.15 1.45
CA TYR A 72 -11.41 -14.79 0.05
C TYR A 72 -11.45 -13.28 -0.16
N PHE A 73 -12.10 -12.55 0.75
CA PHE A 73 -12.11 -11.08 0.70
C PHE A 73 -10.70 -10.51 0.84
N SER A 74 -9.92 -11.01 1.80
CA SER A 74 -8.54 -10.58 2.00
C SER A 74 -7.67 -10.86 0.78
N LEU A 75 -7.87 -11.99 0.11
CA LEU A 75 -7.14 -12.34 -1.10
C LEU A 75 -7.46 -11.39 -2.25
N ILE A 76 -8.75 -11.15 -2.54
CA ILE A 76 -9.19 -10.21 -3.59
C ILE A 76 -8.65 -8.81 -3.31
N TRP A 77 -8.75 -8.36 -2.06
CA TRP A 77 -8.24 -7.07 -1.63
C TRP A 77 -6.72 -6.95 -1.79
N LEU A 78 -5.98 -7.96 -1.37
CA LEU A 78 -4.52 -8.00 -1.45
C LEU A 78 -4.04 -8.00 -2.91
N LEU A 79 -4.67 -8.81 -3.76
CA LEU A 79 -4.37 -8.82 -5.20
C LEU A 79 -4.65 -7.47 -5.85
N SER A 80 -5.80 -6.86 -5.54
CA SER A 80 -6.16 -5.53 -6.05
C SER A 80 -5.15 -4.47 -5.61
N ARG A 81 -4.70 -4.52 -4.35
CA ARG A 81 -3.70 -3.59 -3.83
C ARG A 81 -2.33 -3.81 -4.47
N SER A 82 -1.91 -5.06 -4.61
CA SER A 82 -0.65 -5.42 -5.25
C SER A 82 -0.59 -4.92 -6.69
N TYR A 83 -1.68 -5.10 -7.44
CA TYR A 83 -1.78 -4.60 -8.82
C TYR A 83 -1.63 -3.08 -8.91
N ASN A 84 -2.37 -2.33 -8.07
CA ASN A 84 -2.28 -0.87 -8.05
C ASN A 84 -0.88 -0.38 -7.66
N GLN A 85 -0.21 -1.08 -6.75
CA GLN A 85 1.16 -0.74 -6.35
C GLN A 85 2.15 -0.97 -7.51
N SER A 86 2.01 -2.06 -8.25
CA SER A 86 2.86 -2.33 -9.43
C SER A 86 2.71 -1.23 -10.49
N GLN A 87 1.48 -0.78 -10.77
CA GLN A 87 1.20 0.32 -11.70
C GLN A 87 1.86 1.64 -11.26
N GLU A 88 1.80 1.97 -9.96
CA GLU A 88 2.44 3.17 -9.42
C GLU A 88 3.97 3.10 -9.57
N ILE A 89 4.55 1.92 -9.32
CA ILE A 89 5.99 1.67 -9.48
C ILE A 89 6.41 1.81 -10.94
N GLU A 90 5.68 1.23 -11.89
CA GLU A 90 5.94 1.38 -13.33
C GLU A 90 5.88 2.84 -13.77
N GLY A 91 4.87 3.59 -13.30
CA GLY A 91 4.78 5.02 -13.53
C GLY A 91 5.96 5.80 -12.96
N LEU A 92 6.52 5.36 -11.82
CA LEU A 92 7.71 5.94 -11.21
C LEU A 92 8.96 5.69 -12.07
N TYR A 93 9.14 4.46 -12.54
CA TYR A 93 10.25 4.10 -13.43
C TYR A 93 10.20 4.89 -14.74
N SER A 94 9.02 5.04 -15.36
CA SER A 94 8.89 5.87 -16.57
C SER A 94 9.28 7.34 -16.34
N LYS A 95 8.94 7.90 -15.17
CA LYS A 95 9.35 9.26 -14.79
C LYS A 95 10.86 9.35 -14.56
N LEU A 96 11.45 8.31 -13.97
CA LEU A 96 12.89 8.22 -13.75
C LEU A 96 13.65 8.14 -15.09
N ASP A 97 13.20 7.31 -16.02
CA ASP A 97 13.82 7.17 -17.35
C ASP A 97 13.79 8.50 -18.13
N LYS A 98 12.66 9.21 -18.08
CA LYS A 98 12.55 10.55 -18.67
C LYS A 98 13.51 11.55 -18.03
N LEU A 99 13.68 11.48 -16.70
CA LEU A 99 14.60 12.34 -15.98
C LEU A 99 16.05 12.05 -16.37
N VAL A 100 16.46 10.78 -16.40
CA VAL A 100 17.80 10.36 -16.83
C VAL A 100 18.06 10.82 -18.26
N ARG A 101 17.13 10.56 -19.19
CA ARG A 101 17.25 11.00 -20.59
C ARG A 101 17.43 12.51 -20.72
N LYS A 102 16.69 13.30 -19.94
CA LYS A 102 16.81 14.77 -19.94
C LYS A 102 18.19 15.21 -19.45
N ILE A 103 18.71 14.59 -18.40
CA ILE A 103 20.06 14.90 -17.86
C ILE A 103 21.13 14.54 -18.90
N SER A 104 21.03 13.37 -19.53
CA SER A 104 22.00 12.93 -20.54
C SER A 104 22.00 13.81 -21.79
N LEU A 105 20.84 14.24 -22.28
CA LEU A 105 20.77 15.11 -23.46
C LEU A 105 21.17 16.56 -23.14
N GLY A 106 20.77 17.09 -21.98
CA GLY A 106 21.17 18.42 -21.54
C GLY A 106 22.69 18.55 -21.34
N GLY A 107 23.37 17.48 -20.94
CA GLY A 107 24.84 17.44 -20.86
C GLY A 107 25.53 17.44 -22.24
N VAL A 108 24.89 16.91 -23.28
CA VAL A 108 25.45 16.85 -24.66
C VAL A 108 25.31 18.20 -25.37
N ASP A 109 24.26 18.97 -25.07
CA ASP A 109 24.04 20.27 -25.70
C ASP A 109 25.07 21.33 -25.24
N GLU A 110 25.52 21.28 -23.98
CA GLU A 110 26.58 22.17 -23.49
C GLU A 110 27.95 21.87 -24.13
N GLU A 111 28.25 20.60 -24.41
CA GLU A 111 29.52 20.18 -25.04
C GLU A 111 29.58 20.53 -26.53
N LYS A 112 28.46 20.40 -27.27
CA LYS A 112 28.38 20.78 -28.69
C LYS A 112 28.48 22.30 -28.90
N THR A 113 27.96 23.09 -27.98
CA THR A 113 28.05 24.56 -28.06
C THR A 113 29.49 25.04 -27.83
N ASN A 114 30.23 24.38 -26.93
CA ASN A 114 31.66 24.66 -26.69
C ASN A 114 32.59 24.17 -27.81
N THR A 115 32.23 23.11 -28.53
CA THR A 115 33.07 22.59 -29.62
C THR A 115 32.87 23.40 -30.92
N SER A 116 31.67 23.95 -31.12
CA SER A 116 31.32 24.77 -32.28
C SER A 116 31.97 26.17 -32.26
N SER A 117 32.21 26.73 -31.07
CA SER A 117 32.95 28.00 -30.90
C SER A 117 34.45 27.87 -31.15
N ILE A 118 35.02 26.66 -31.01
CA ILE A 118 36.43 26.38 -31.27
C ILE A 118 36.70 26.16 -32.77
N GLN A 119 35.77 25.58 -33.53
CA GLN A 119 35.93 25.39 -34.97
C GLN A 119 35.81 26.67 -35.80
N HIS A 120 35.07 27.68 -35.33
CA HIS A 120 34.91 28.94 -36.06
C HIS A 120 36.07 29.94 -35.86
N LYS A 121 37.07 29.61 -35.03
CA LYS A 121 38.23 30.44 -34.70
C LYS A 121 39.55 29.94 -35.31
N LYS A 122 39.50 28.96 -36.23
CA LYS A 122 40.65 28.47 -37.00
C LYS A 122 40.56 28.90 -38.45
#